data_AF-A0A169GR91-F1
#
_entry.id   AF-A0A169GR91-F1
#
_cell.length_a   1.000
_cell.length_b   1.000
_cell.length_c   1.000
_cell.angle_alpha   90.00
_cell.angle_beta   90.00
_cell.angle_gamma   90.00
#
_symmetry.space_group_name_H-M   'P 1'
#
loop_
_entity.id
_entity.type
_entity.pdbx_description
1 polymer ?
#
loop_
_entity_poly.entity_id
_entity_poly.type
_entity_poly.pdbx_seq_one_letter_code
_entity_poly.pdbx_strand_id
1 'polypeptide(L)'
;MDPTLQSWIMAGIAFVSGFMLARSIYRLAKPTSRPAPPRIDDEAVDAAIRANKIIEAIKRYRDRTGCGLKQAKEAVEQRARELGMRR
;
A
#
# COMPACT_ATOMS: atom_id res chain seq x y z
N MET A 1 -4.18 -29.45 -34.67
CA MET A 1 -4.12 -28.86 -33.31
C MET A 1 -2.81 -29.31 -32.69
N ASP A 2 -1.85 -28.41 -32.55
CA ASP A 2 -0.51 -28.77 -32.07
C ASP A 2 -0.53 -29.05 -30.56
N PRO A 3 -0.26 -30.30 -30.12
CA PRO A 3 -0.35 -30.70 -28.71
C PRO A 3 0.69 -30.00 -27.82
N THR A 4 1.69 -29.35 -28.43
CA THR A 4 2.71 -28.57 -27.72
C THR A 4 2.17 -27.22 -27.25
N LEU A 5 1.26 -26.58 -27.99
CA LEU A 5 0.70 -25.26 -27.64
C LEU A 5 -0.22 -25.34 -26.41
N GLN A 6 -0.97 -26.44 -26.28
CA GLN A 6 -1.83 -26.73 -25.12
C GLN A 6 -1.00 -26.87 -23.82
N SER A 7 0.19 -27.47 -23.90
CA SER A 7 1.05 -27.72 -22.74
C SER A 7 1.60 -26.43 -22.13
N TRP A 8 2.06 -25.49 -22.96
CA TRP A 8 2.52 -24.18 -22.51
C TRP A 8 1.38 -23.31 -21.96
N ILE A 9 0.18 -23.41 -22.54
CA ILE A 9 -1.02 -22.74 -22.01
C ILE A 9 -1.37 -23.30 -20.61
N MET A 10 -1.34 -24.61 -20.42
CA MET A 10 -1.63 -25.24 -19.13
C MET A 10 -0.56 -24.95 -18.07
N ALA A 11 0.72 -24.90 -18.46
CA ALA A 11 1.80 -24.49 -17.58
C ALA A 11 1.63 -23.03 -17.10
N GLY A 12 1.23 -22.12 -18.00
CA GLY A 12 0.91 -20.74 -17.64
C GLY A 12 -0.30 -20.64 -16.69
N ILE A 13 -1.36 -21.41 -16.96
CA ILE A 13 -2.58 -21.44 -16.12
C ILE A 13 -2.27 -21.97 -14.71
N ALA A 14 -1.45 -23.01 -14.58
CA ALA A 14 -1.04 -23.55 -13.29
C ALA A 14 -0.22 -22.54 -12.45
N PHE A 15 0.64 -21.75 -13.11
CA PHE A 15 1.41 -20.71 -12.43
C PHE A 15 0.51 -19.56 -11.96
N VAL A 16 -0.39 -19.09 -12.82
CA VAL A 16 -1.33 -18.00 -12.49
C VAL A 16 -2.33 -18.43 -11.42
N SER A 17 -2.83 -19.67 -11.48
CA SER A 17 -3.76 -20.20 -10.47
C SER A 17 -3.10 -20.35 -9.11
N GLY A 18 -1.87 -20.87 -9.05
CA GLY A 18 -1.07 -20.93 -7.83
C GLY A 18 -0.75 -19.54 -7.26
N PHE A 19 -0.38 -18.60 -8.12
CA PHE A 19 -0.12 -17.21 -7.72
C PHE A 19 -1.38 -16.50 -7.21
N MET A 20 -2.54 -16.72 -7.84
CA MET A 20 -3.82 -16.19 -7.37
C MET A 20 -4.27 -16.81 -6.05
N LEU A 21 -4.05 -18.11 -5.84
CA LEU A 21 -4.36 -18.79 -4.59
C LEU A 21 -3.46 -18.29 -3.44
N ALA A 22 -2.16 -18.19 -3.68
CA ALA A 22 -1.21 -17.59 -2.74
C ALA A 22 -1.63 -16.16 -2.39
N ARG A 23 -1.86 -15.32 -3.40
CA ARG A 23 -2.31 -13.94 -3.20
C ARG A 23 -3.65 -13.87 -2.44
N SER A 24 -4.55 -14.83 -2.61
CA SER A 24 -5.84 -14.87 -1.89
C SER A 24 -5.65 -15.17 -0.40
N ILE A 25 -4.79 -16.13 -0.07
CA ILE A 25 -4.48 -16.48 1.33
C ILE A 25 -3.72 -15.32 2.02
N TYR A 26 -2.80 -14.65 1.32
CA TYR A 26 -2.10 -13.47 1.84
C TYR A 26 -3.00 -12.24 2.06
N ARG A 27 -4.20 -12.18 1.45
CA ARG A 27 -5.14 -11.06 1.66
C ARG A 27 -5.84 -11.10 3.02
N LEU A 28 -5.86 -12.24 3.70
CA LEU A 28 -6.52 -12.39 5.02
C LEU A 28 -5.62 -11.96 6.20
N ALA A 29 -4.29 -11.92 6.02
CA ALA A 29 -3.32 -11.69 7.09
C ALA A 29 -2.99 -10.21 7.38
N LYS A 30 -3.90 -9.28 7.10
CA LYS A 30 -3.82 -7.93 7.68
C LYS A 30 -4.99 -7.73 8.63
N PRO A 31 -4.86 -8.11 9.91
CA PRO A 31 -5.72 -7.55 10.94
C PRO A 31 -5.48 -6.05 10.91
N THR A 32 -6.36 -5.33 10.22
CA THR A 32 -6.47 -3.89 10.37
C THR A 32 -7.29 -3.70 11.63
N SER A 33 -6.70 -3.99 12.79
CA SER A 33 -7.05 -3.21 13.97
C SER A 33 -6.75 -1.79 13.56
N ARG A 34 -7.79 -0.99 13.36
CA ARG A 34 -7.69 0.42 13.04
C ARG A 34 -7.71 1.14 14.38
N PRO A 35 -6.58 1.32 15.10
CA PRO A 35 -6.53 2.48 15.97
C PRO A 35 -6.70 3.68 15.04
N ALA A 36 -7.43 4.71 15.50
CA ALA A 36 -7.49 5.98 14.80
C ALA A 36 -6.07 6.34 14.31
N PRO A 37 -5.89 6.79 13.04
CA PRO A 37 -4.57 7.17 12.57
C PRO A 37 -3.98 8.08 13.64
N PRO A 38 -2.79 7.78 14.19
CA PRO A 38 -2.18 8.69 15.14
C PRO A 38 -2.19 10.05 14.45
N ARG A 39 -2.84 11.01 15.11
CA ARG A 39 -2.95 12.37 14.56
C ARG A 39 -1.54 12.72 14.14
N ILE A 40 -1.36 13.05 12.86
CA ILE A 40 -0.11 13.62 12.40
C ILE A 40 -0.14 15.04 12.95
N ASP A 41 0.33 15.19 14.18
CA ASP A 41 0.63 16.46 14.86
C ASP A 41 2.06 16.93 14.54
N ASP A 42 2.61 16.40 13.43
CA ASP A 42 3.91 16.76 12.93
C ASP A 42 3.83 17.86 11.89
N GLU A 43 4.14 19.08 12.33
CA GLU A 43 4.35 20.23 11.46
C GLU A 43 5.32 19.92 10.31
N ALA A 44 6.34 19.08 10.55
CA ALA A 44 7.31 18.66 9.54
C ALA A 44 6.72 17.72 8.46
N VAL A 45 5.69 16.94 8.78
CA VAL A 45 4.96 16.10 7.82
C VAL A 45 3.95 16.96 7.07
N ASP A 46 3.25 17.84 7.76
CA ASP A 46 2.32 18.80 7.14
C ASP A 46 3.06 19.78 6.20
N ALA A 47 4.27 20.21 6.54
CA ALA A 47 5.14 20.99 5.65
C ALA A 47 5.59 20.19 4.43
N ALA A 48 5.92 18.90 4.59
CA ALA A 48 6.27 18.02 3.48
C ALA A 48 5.07 17.75 2.56
N ILE A 49 3.86 17.59 3.12
CA ILE A 49 2.61 17.49 2.37
C ILE A 49 2.37 18.78 1.59
N ARG A 50 2.48 19.95 2.25
CA ARG A 50 2.34 21.27 1.62
C ARG A 50 3.38 21.52 0.52
N ALA A 51 4.59 21.00 0.68
CA ALA A 51 5.63 21.06 -0.34
C ALA A 51 5.44 20.03 -1.46
N ASN A 52 4.30 19.31 -1.49
CA ASN A 52 3.98 18.23 -2.41
C ASN A 52 4.95 17.01 -2.36
N LYS A 53 5.76 16.92 -1.30
CA LYS A 53 6.75 15.87 -1.06
C LYS A 53 6.15 14.70 -0.28
N ILE A 54 5.13 14.07 -0.86
CA ILE A 54 4.38 12.96 -0.24
C ILE A 54 5.29 11.79 0.14
N ILE A 55 6.33 11.49 -0.65
CA ILE A 55 7.29 10.42 -0.35
C ILE A 55 8.09 10.74 0.92
N GLU A 56 8.49 12.00 1.12
CA GLU A 56 9.23 12.44 2.31
C GLU A 56 8.34 12.40 3.55
N ALA A 57 7.08 12.85 3.42
CA ALA A 57 6.06 12.73 4.46
C ALA A 57 5.85 11.27 4.90
N ILE A 58 5.70 10.35 3.92
CA ILE A 58 5.54 8.90 4.18
C ILE A 58 6.78 8.32 4.86
N LYS A 59 7.99 8.71 4.43
CA LYS A 59 9.24 8.26 5.05
C LYS A 59 9.32 8.72 6.50
N ARG A 60 9.14 10.02 6.78
CA ARG A 60 9.17 10.57 8.14
C ARG A 60 8.14 9.90 9.06
N TYR A 61 6.92 9.73 8.56
CA TYR A 61 5.85 9.07 9.31
C TYR A 61 6.18 7.60 9.58
N ARG A 62 6.77 6.90 8.61
CA ARG A 62 7.21 5.51 8.80
C ARG A 62 8.39 5.39 9.77
N ASP A 63 9.37 6.27 9.68
CA ASP A 63 10.57 6.21 10.54
C ASP A 63 10.20 6.44 12.01
N ARG A 64 9.16 7.25 12.28
CA ARG A 64 8.64 7.48 13.62
C ARG A 64 7.71 6.39 14.14
N THR A 65 6.83 5.89 13.29
CA THR A 65 5.73 5.00 13.71
C THR A 65 6.07 3.52 13.49
N GLY A 66 7.11 3.22 12.70
CA GLY A 66 7.45 1.86 12.26
C GLY A 66 6.38 1.19 11.39
N CYS A 67 5.36 1.95 10.95
CA CYS A 67 4.18 1.41 10.28
C CYS A 67 4.49 0.92 8.85
N GLY A 68 3.72 -0.04 8.36
CA GLY A 68 3.89 -0.54 7.00
C GLY A 68 3.66 0.56 5.94
N LEU A 69 4.31 0.45 4.77
CA LEU A 69 4.22 1.45 3.69
C LEU A 69 2.78 1.79 3.30
N LYS A 70 1.89 0.80 3.31
CA LYS A 70 0.45 0.99 3.04
C LYS A 70 -0.21 1.92 4.07
N GLN A 71 0.07 1.72 5.36
CA GLN A 71 -0.50 2.53 6.44
C GLN A 71 0.07 3.94 6.41
N ALA A 72 1.38 4.08 6.18
CA ALA A 72 2.02 5.38 6.06
C ALA A 72 1.43 6.21 4.92
N LYS A 73 1.19 5.58 3.76
CA LYS A 73 0.51 6.24 2.64
C LYS A 73 -0.89 6.69 3.02
N GLU A 74 -1.70 5.80 3.61
CA GLU A 74 -3.10 6.10 3.95
C GLU A 74 -3.21 7.27 4.95
N ALA A 75 -2.34 7.30 5.97
CA ALA A 75 -2.30 8.38 6.96
C ALA A 75 -1.91 9.73 6.32
N VAL A 76 -0.84 9.75 5.51
CA VAL A 76 -0.39 10.97 4.82
C VAL A 76 -1.41 11.46 3.81
N GLU A 77 -2.07 10.56 3.09
CA GLU A 77 -3.10 10.89 2.10
C GLU A 77 -4.37 11.43 2.77
N GLN A 78 -4.77 10.85 3.91
CA GLN A 78 -5.87 11.38 4.71
C GLN A 78 -5.53 12.78 5.25
N ARG A 79 -4.30 13.01 5.72
CA ARG A 79 -3.85 14.32 6.16
C ARG A 79 -3.80 15.34 5.04
N ALA A 80 -3.36 14.95 3.84
CA ALA A 80 -3.39 15.81 2.66
C ALA A 80 -4.83 16.21 2.28
N ARG A 81 -5.79 15.29 2.42
CA ARG A 81 -7.22 15.60 2.23
C ARG A 81 -7.74 16.61 3.25
N GLU A 82 -7.38 16.45 4.52
CA GLU A 82 -7.74 17.41 5.59
C GLU A 82 -7.14 18.81 5.33
N LEU A 83 -5.91 18.86 4.82
CA LEU A 83 -5.22 20.10 4.46
C LEU A 83 -5.75 20.74 3.16
N GLY A 84 -6.79 20.17 2.54
CA GLY A 84 -7.38 20.69 1.30
C GLY A 84 -6.48 20.56 0.07
N MET A 85 -5.39 19.79 0.16
CA MET A 85 -4.56 19.45 -0.99
C MET A 85 -5.21 18.36 -1.83
N ARG A 86 -6.24 18.74 -2.58
CA ARG A 86 -6.79 17.93 -3.66
C ARG A 86 -5.78 17.96 -4.83
N ARG A 87 -5.08 16.85 -5.04
CA ARG A 87 -4.53 16.51 -6.36
C ARG A 87 -5.58 15.80 -7.19
#